data_AF-A0A166K4C4-F1
#
_entry.id   AF-A0A166K4C4-F1
#
_cell.length_a   1.000
_cell.length_b   1.000
_cell.length_c   1.000
_cell.angle_alpha   90.00
_cell.angle_beta   90.00
_cell.angle_gamma   90.00
#
_symmetry.space_group_name_H-M   'P 1'
#
loop_
_entity.id
_entity.type
_entity.pdbx_description
1 polymer ?
#
loop_
_entity_poly.entity_id
_entity_poly.type
_entity_poly.pdbx_seq_one_letter_code
_entity_poly.pdbx_strand_id
1 'polypeptide(L)'
;MNDLKLIFSKLSFLGNPAKLIKLVWQFESLTKKQHSIYPNSLETEELYVKIGEGISLLQKKKFIKVEFLPDEANLIIISQKAFEQSLKIVGKPVDGDINQLLKGLRKEKSLVKSQEIIDAISESFLTNVPMKKLINIVRKQIF
;
A
#
# COMPACT_ATOMS: atom_id res chain seq x y z
N MET A 1 -2.08 20.44 0.57
CA MET A 1 -3.33 20.42 1.38
C MET A 1 -4.58 20.00 0.61
N ASN A 2 -4.62 20.05 -0.74
CA ASN A 2 -5.83 19.72 -1.51
C ASN A 2 -6.04 18.23 -1.82
N ASP A 3 -4.98 17.41 -1.92
CA ASP A 3 -5.14 16.02 -2.37
C ASP A 3 -5.77 15.10 -1.33
N LEU A 4 -5.45 15.32 -0.05
CA LEU A 4 -6.09 14.62 1.05
C LEU A 4 -7.58 14.96 1.13
N LYS A 5 -7.96 16.23 1.01
CA LYS A 5 -9.37 16.66 0.98
C LYS A 5 -10.16 16.01 -0.17
N LEU A 6 -9.53 15.80 -1.32
CA LEU A 6 -10.15 15.13 -2.46
C LEU A 6 -10.33 13.61 -2.24
N ILE A 7 -9.41 12.98 -1.51
CA ILE A 7 -9.55 11.58 -1.07
C ILE A 7 -10.66 11.49 -0.01
N PHE A 8 -10.71 12.44 0.94
CA PHE A 8 -11.75 12.53 1.97
C PHE A 8 -13.16 12.75 1.39
N SER A 9 -13.31 13.62 0.38
CA SER A 9 -14.63 13.90 -0.22
C SER A 9 -15.21 12.69 -0.95
N LYS A 10 -14.35 11.86 -1.57
CA LYS A 10 -14.75 10.59 -2.21
C LYS A 10 -15.03 9.46 -1.21
N LEU A 11 -14.54 9.57 0.03
CA LEU A 11 -14.71 8.58 1.10
C LEU A 11 -15.74 9.01 2.17
N SER A 12 -16.47 10.11 1.94
CA SER A 12 -17.53 10.65 2.80
C SER A 12 -18.67 9.66 3.11
N PHE A 13 -18.75 8.53 2.40
CA PHE A 13 -19.65 7.41 2.67
C PHE A 13 -19.22 6.55 3.88
N LEU A 14 -18.04 6.77 4.47
CA LEU A 14 -17.45 5.93 5.52
C LEU A 14 -17.61 6.52 6.92
N GLY A 15 -18.84 6.82 7.37
CA GLY A 15 -19.32 6.87 8.77
C GLY A 15 -18.60 7.68 9.87
N ASN A 16 -17.32 8.05 9.76
CA ASN A 16 -16.57 8.83 10.74
C ASN A 16 -15.26 9.39 10.11
N PRO A 17 -15.24 10.68 9.71
CA PRO A 17 -14.07 11.29 9.09
C PRO A 17 -12.83 11.33 9.99
N ALA A 18 -12.99 11.37 11.32
CA ALA A 18 -11.86 11.38 12.25
C ALA A 18 -11.12 10.02 12.26
N LYS A 19 -11.85 8.90 12.17
CA LYS A 19 -11.24 7.56 12.05
C LYS A 19 -10.44 7.44 10.75
N LEU A 20 -10.95 8.00 9.65
CA LEU A 20 -10.24 8.00 8.37
C LEU A 20 -8.96 8.85 8.43
N ILE A 21 -9.01 10.03 9.05
CA ILE A 21 -7.81 10.88 9.27
C ILE A 21 -6.77 10.11 10.11
N LYS A 22 -7.21 9.42 11.17
CA LYS A 22 -6.34 8.60 12.01
C LYS A 22 -5.61 7.52 11.21
N LEU A 23 -6.31 6.80 10.32
CA LEU A 23 -5.70 5.78 9.45
C LEU A 23 -4.64 6.38 8.52
N VAL A 24 -4.93 7.53 7.93
CA VAL A 24 -3.97 8.25 7.07
C VAL A 24 -2.72 8.63 7.86
N TRP A 25 -2.88 9.17 9.07
CA TRP A 25 -1.74 9.55 9.92
C TRP A 25 -0.95 8.35 10.42
N GLN A 26 -1.61 7.24 10.75
CA GLN A 26 -0.92 5.99 11.11
C GLN A 26 -0.09 5.47 9.94
N PHE A 27 -0.66 5.45 8.73
CA PHE A 27 0.07 5.02 7.55
C PHE A 27 1.22 5.98 7.21
N GLU A 28 1.02 7.30 7.34
CA GLU A 28 2.10 8.27 7.19
C GLU A 28 3.21 8.04 8.23
N SER A 29 2.85 7.80 9.49
CA SER A 29 3.80 7.46 10.56
C SER A 29 4.56 6.18 10.23
N LEU A 30 3.89 5.18 9.69
CA LEU A 30 4.49 3.93 9.24
C LEU A 30 5.53 4.18 8.14
N THR A 31 5.19 4.94 7.10
CA THR A 31 6.15 5.28 6.03
C THR A 31 7.37 6.06 6.51
N LYS A 32 7.23 6.87 7.57
CA LYS A 32 8.34 7.65 8.15
C LYS A 32 9.24 6.81 9.06
N LYS A 33 8.66 5.91 9.86
CA LYS A 33 9.39 5.08 10.82
C LYS A 33 10.09 3.91 10.15
N GLN A 34 9.42 3.28 9.20
CA GLN A 34 9.87 2.06 8.55
C GLN A 34 10.56 2.35 7.21
N HIS A 35 11.66 3.08 7.28
CA HIS A 35 12.39 3.48 6.08
C HIS A 35 13.28 2.33 5.58
N SER A 36 13.18 2.00 4.30
CA SER A 36 14.10 1.08 3.63
C SER A 36 15.36 1.82 3.19
N ILE A 37 16.53 1.17 3.32
CA ILE A 37 17.81 1.67 2.78
C ILE A 37 17.97 1.45 1.27
N TYR A 38 16.98 0.85 0.61
CA TYR A 38 17.02 0.62 -0.84
C TYR A 38 17.08 1.96 -1.59
N PRO A 39 17.93 2.13 -2.63
CA PRO A 39 18.01 3.38 -3.38
C PRO A 39 16.66 3.78 -4.00
N ASN A 40 16.20 4.99 -3.73
CA ASN A 40 14.94 5.50 -4.28
C ASN A 40 15.17 6.11 -5.66
N SER A 41 14.48 5.61 -6.68
CA SER A 41 14.49 6.22 -8.02
C SER A 41 13.71 7.53 -8.02
N LEU A 42 14.39 8.67 -8.15
CA LEU A 42 13.75 10.00 -8.22
C LEU A 42 13.11 10.29 -9.59
N GLU A 43 13.56 9.58 -10.63
CA GLU A 43 13.20 9.83 -12.03
C GLU A 43 11.94 9.10 -12.46
N THR A 44 11.62 7.97 -11.81
CA THR A 44 10.49 7.12 -12.19
C THR A 44 9.35 7.19 -11.17
N GLU A 45 8.13 7.00 -11.68
CA GLU A 45 6.94 6.75 -10.85
C GLU A 45 6.59 5.26 -10.76
N GLU A 46 7.47 4.39 -11.26
CA GLU A 46 7.31 2.94 -11.16
C GLU A 46 7.36 2.50 -9.71
N LEU A 47 6.36 1.74 -9.27
CA LEU A 47 6.26 1.24 -7.90
C LEU A 47 6.38 -0.27 -7.87
N TYR A 48 7.41 -0.74 -7.19
CA TYR A 48 7.68 -2.13 -6.93
C TYR A 48 7.18 -2.51 -5.55
N VAL A 49 6.66 -3.73 -5.44
CA VAL A 49 6.31 -4.35 -4.17
C VAL A 49 7.04 -5.68 -4.07
N LYS A 50 7.82 -5.85 -3.00
CA LYS A 50 8.46 -7.10 -2.64
C LYS A 50 7.68 -7.76 -1.50
N ILE A 51 7.21 -9.00 -1.73
CA ILE A 51 6.51 -9.82 -0.73
C ILE A 51 7.26 -11.12 -0.59
N GLY A 52 7.95 -11.30 0.54
CA GLY A 52 8.92 -12.40 0.67
C GLY A 52 9.94 -12.34 -0.48
N GLU A 53 10.06 -13.41 -1.25
CA GLU A 53 10.93 -13.48 -2.45
C GLU A 53 10.26 -12.94 -3.72
N GLY A 54 8.94 -12.75 -3.72
CA GLY A 54 8.22 -12.30 -4.90
C GLY A 54 8.36 -10.80 -5.13
N ILE A 55 8.64 -10.39 -6.37
CA ILE A 55 8.69 -8.99 -6.78
C ILE A 55 7.55 -8.72 -7.78
N SER A 56 6.86 -7.61 -7.62
CA SER A 56 5.81 -7.17 -8.55
C SER A 56 5.89 -5.68 -8.82
N LEU A 57 5.66 -5.30 -10.07
CA LEU A 57 5.62 -3.92 -10.53
C LEU A 57 4.17 -3.48 -10.77
N LEU A 58 3.80 -2.30 -10.26
CA LEU A 58 2.54 -1.66 -10.58
C LEU A 58 2.56 -1.13 -12.01
N GLN A 59 1.70 -1.67 -12.87
CA GLN A 59 1.43 -1.15 -14.21
C GLN A 59 -0.05 -1.23 -14.52
N LYS A 60 -0.61 -0.19 -15.15
CA LYS A 60 -1.99 -0.18 -15.67
C LYS A 60 -3.02 -0.71 -14.65
N LYS A 61 -2.99 -0.20 -13.40
CA LYS A 61 -3.90 -0.54 -12.30
C LYS A 61 -3.77 -1.97 -11.73
N LYS A 62 -2.71 -2.70 -12.07
CA LYS A 62 -2.45 -4.07 -11.60
C LYS A 62 -0.96 -4.26 -11.27
N PHE A 63 -0.67 -5.23 -10.42
CA PHE A 63 0.68 -5.69 -10.14
C PHE A 63 1.03 -6.87 -11.04
N ILE A 64 2.16 -6.75 -11.74
CA ILE A 64 2.69 -7.78 -12.64
C ILE A 64 3.96 -8.34 -12.00
N LYS A 65 4.09 -9.66 -11.92
CA LYS A 65 5.30 -10.30 -11.40
C LYS A 65 6.48 -9.97 -12.32
N VAL A 66 7.61 -9.64 -11.70
CA VAL A 66 8.89 -9.39 -12.40
C VAL A 66 9.99 -10.17 -11.70
N GLU A 67 11.03 -10.53 -12.44
CA GLU A 67 12.14 -11.33 -11.92
C GLU A 67 13.18 -10.49 -11.18
N PHE A 68 13.37 -9.25 -11.61
CA PHE A 68 14.45 -8.38 -11.12
C PHE A 68 13.92 -7.09 -10.52
N LEU A 69 14.55 -6.66 -9.44
CA LEU A 69 14.40 -5.33 -8.88
C LEU A 69 15.54 -4.45 -9.43
N PRO A 70 15.26 -3.29 -10.05
CA PRO A 70 16.31 -2.40 -10.54
C PRO A 70 17.15 -1.81 -9.41
N ASP A 71 18.40 -1.41 -9.69
CA ASP A 71 19.33 -0.83 -8.69
C ASP A 71 18.74 0.35 -7.91
N GLU A 72 17.88 1.13 -8.55
CA GLU A 72 17.05 2.16 -7.91
C GLU A 72 15.57 1.91 -8.18
N ALA A 73 14.75 1.91 -7.14
CA ALA A 73 13.32 1.65 -7.27
C ALA A 73 12.50 2.38 -6.21
N ASN A 74 11.27 2.78 -6.55
CA ASN A 74 10.27 3.08 -5.51
C ASN A 74 9.75 1.75 -4.99
N LEU A 75 10.06 1.42 -3.73
CA LEU A 75 9.87 0.09 -3.20
C LEU A 75 9.03 0.09 -1.93
N ILE A 76 8.09 -0.84 -1.88
CA ILE A 76 7.41 -1.29 -0.67
C ILE A 76 7.81 -2.74 -0.43
N ILE A 77 8.22 -3.07 0.79
CA ILE A 77 8.56 -4.43 1.22
C ILE A 77 7.59 -4.83 2.32
N ILE A 78 7.04 -6.03 2.24
CA ILE A 78 6.19 -6.63 3.26
C ILE A 78 6.58 -8.11 3.40
N SER A 79 6.53 -8.66 4.61
CA SER A 79 6.75 -10.10 4.78
C SER A 79 5.61 -10.94 4.17
N GLN A 80 5.93 -12.16 3.75
CA GLN A 80 4.92 -13.12 3.27
C GLN A 80 3.82 -13.35 4.33
N LYS A 81 4.20 -13.49 5.61
CA LYS A 81 3.28 -13.69 6.73
C LYS A 81 2.29 -12.53 6.89
N ALA A 82 2.77 -11.29 6.85
CA ALA A 82 1.90 -10.11 6.96
C ALA A 82 0.96 -9.96 5.75
N PHE A 83 1.44 -10.31 4.56
CA PHE A 83 0.62 -10.33 3.35
C PHE A 83 -0.51 -11.36 3.43
N GLU A 84 -0.20 -12.59 3.86
CA GLU A 84 -1.18 -13.65 4.08
C GLU A 84 -2.25 -13.28 5.11
N GLN A 85 -1.84 -12.62 6.21
CA GLN A 85 -2.78 -12.09 7.19
C GLN A 85 -3.69 -11.01 6.58
N SER A 86 -3.11 -10.12 5.77
CA SER A 86 -3.88 -9.08 5.06
C SER A 86 -4.93 -9.68 4.12
N LEU A 87 -4.61 -10.75 3.40
CA LEU A 87 -5.56 -11.48 2.55
C LEU A 87 -6.72 -12.06 3.38
N LYS A 88 -6.45 -12.65 4.55
CA LYS A 88 -7.48 -13.16 5.45
C LYS A 88 -8.45 -12.07 5.89
N ILE A 89 -7.94 -10.89 6.27
CA ILE A 89 -8.76 -9.75 6.72
C ILE A 89 -9.76 -9.30 5.62
N VAL A 90 -9.31 -9.29 4.36
CA VAL A 90 -10.16 -8.93 3.20
C VAL A 90 -10.97 -10.11 2.65
N GLY A 91 -10.99 -11.26 3.31
CA GLY A 91 -11.74 -12.45 2.90
C GLY A 91 -11.24 -13.04 1.57
N LYS A 92 -9.94 -12.99 1.31
CA LYS A 92 -9.30 -13.56 0.13
C LYS A 92 -8.51 -14.84 0.48
N PRO A 93 -8.34 -15.76 -0.49
CA PRO A 93 -7.49 -16.94 -0.31
C PRO A 93 -6.07 -16.53 0.09
N VAL A 94 -5.45 -17.29 0.99
CA VAL A 94 -4.13 -17.01 1.58
C VAL A 94 -3.01 -17.15 0.54
N ASP A 95 -3.20 -18.03 -0.45
CA ASP A 95 -2.35 -18.24 -1.61
C ASP A 95 -2.62 -17.23 -2.75
N GLY A 96 -3.47 -16.23 -2.50
CA GLY A 96 -3.81 -15.19 -3.46
C GLY A 96 -2.64 -14.26 -3.79
N ASP A 97 -2.65 -13.69 -5.00
CA ASP A 97 -1.66 -12.69 -5.40
C ASP A 97 -1.99 -11.29 -4.85
N ILE A 98 -1.03 -10.36 -4.95
CA ILE A 98 -1.23 -8.96 -4.54
C ILE A 98 -2.42 -8.29 -5.26
N ASN A 99 -2.80 -8.76 -6.46
CA ASN A 99 -3.99 -8.26 -7.13
C ASN A 99 -5.28 -8.69 -6.43
N GLN A 100 -5.33 -9.87 -5.79
CA GLN A 100 -6.45 -10.27 -4.94
C GLN A 100 -6.58 -9.36 -3.71
N LEU A 101 -5.46 -9.02 -3.06
CA LEU A 101 -5.46 -8.07 -1.96
C LEU A 101 -5.98 -6.70 -2.42
N LEU A 102 -5.47 -6.18 -3.56
CA LEU A 102 -5.93 -4.91 -4.13
C LEU A 102 -7.44 -4.92 -4.46
N LYS A 103 -7.94 -6.04 -5.02
CA LYS A 103 -9.38 -6.22 -5.28
C LYS A 103 -10.19 -6.26 -3.98
N GLY A 104 -9.67 -6.90 -2.93
CA GLY A 104 -10.28 -6.95 -1.60
C GLY A 104 -10.38 -5.54 -0.99
N LEU A 105 -9.26 -4.82 -0.94
CA LEU A 105 -9.16 -3.45 -0.44
C LEU A 105 -10.13 -2.49 -1.15
N ARG A 106 -10.27 -2.58 -2.48
CA ARG A 106 -11.21 -1.73 -3.24
C ARG A 106 -12.68 -1.95 -2.88
N LYS A 107 -13.03 -3.15 -2.40
CA LYS A 107 -14.39 -3.50 -1.99
C LYS A 107 -14.64 -3.27 -0.51
N GLU A 108 -13.57 -3.17 0.28
CA GLU A 108 -13.65 -3.03 1.72
C GLU A 108 -14.08 -1.61 2.10
N LYS A 109 -15.14 -1.51 2.90
CA LYS A 109 -15.70 -0.25 3.41
C LYS A 109 -15.52 -0.12 4.92
N SER A 110 -15.09 -1.17 5.60
CA SER A 110 -14.86 -1.17 7.04
C SER A 110 -13.54 -0.49 7.39
N LEU A 111 -13.61 0.65 8.07
CA LEU A 111 -12.43 1.31 8.65
C LEU A 111 -11.73 0.42 9.69
N VAL A 112 -12.46 -0.50 10.34
CA VAL A 112 -11.88 -1.45 11.31
C VAL A 112 -10.95 -2.43 10.58
N LYS A 113 -11.39 -3.00 9.46
CA LYS A 113 -10.55 -3.89 8.67
C LYS A 113 -9.37 -3.15 8.04
N SER A 114 -9.55 -1.89 7.63
CA SER A 114 -8.42 -1.06 7.20
C SER A 114 -7.38 -0.87 8.30
N GLN A 115 -7.81 -0.70 9.56
CA GLN A 115 -6.90 -0.67 10.71
C GLN A 115 -6.17 -2.01 10.89
N GLU A 116 -6.91 -3.12 10.89
CA GLU A 116 -6.34 -4.46 11.04
C GLU A 116 -5.27 -4.75 9.97
N ILE A 117 -5.46 -4.28 8.74
CA ILE A 117 -4.46 -4.44 7.67
C ILE A 117 -3.21 -3.61 7.95
N ILE A 118 -3.37 -2.36 8.38
CA ILE A 118 -2.22 -1.51 8.77
C ILE A 118 -1.45 -2.19 9.92
N ASP A 119 -2.16 -2.72 10.91
CA ASP A 119 -1.57 -3.38 12.06
C ASP A 119 -0.83 -4.66 11.62
N ALA A 120 -1.44 -5.47 10.75
CA ALA A 120 -0.84 -6.71 10.22
C ALA A 120 0.47 -6.45 9.45
N ILE A 121 0.56 -5.35 8.70
CA ILE A 121 1.79 -5.03 7.96
C ILE A 121 2.80 -4.26 8.80
N SER A 122 2.39 -3.62 9.89
CA SER A 122 3.20 -2.61 10.61
C SER A 122 4.59 -3.07 11.05
N GLU A 123 4.72 -4.35 11.44
CA GLU A 123 5.97 -4.93 11.92
C GLU A 123 6.98 -5.24 10.80
N SER A 124 6.50 -5.48 9.58
CA SER A 124 7.35 -5.92 8.45
C SER A 124 7.31 -5.00 7.23
N PHE A 125 6.46 -3.98 7.27
CA PHE A 125 6.38 -2.97 6.23
C PHE A 125 7.67 -2.17 6.24
N LEU A 126 8.31 -2.02 5.08
CA LEU A 126 9.40 -1.07 4.86
C LEU A 126 9.16 -0.34 3.53
N THR A 127 9.54 0.94 3.46
CA THR A 127 9.51 1.66 2.19
C THR A 127 10.57 2.74 2.11
N ASN A 128 11.10 2.96 0.90
CA ASN A 128 11.92 4.12 0.59
C ASN A 128 11.10 5.28 -0.03
N VAL A 129 9.78 5.11 -0.16
CA VAL A 129 8.89 6.02 -0.87
C VAL A 129 8.22 6.97 0.13
N PRO A 130 8.44 8.29 0.04
CA PRO A 130 7.73 9.24 0.88
C PRO A 130 6.21 9.17 0.63
N MET A 131 5.40 9.32 1.69
CA MET A 131 3.94 9.25 1.60
C MET A 131 3.35 10.12 0.48
N LYS A 132 3.88 11.34 0.30
CA LYS A 132 3.45 12.24 -0.79
C LYS A 132 3.67 11.64 -2.18
N LYS A 133 4.82 10.99 -2.41
CA LYS A 133 5.14 10.33 -3.67
C LYS A 133 4.26 9.09 -3.86
N LEU A 134 4.07 8.31 -2.80
CA LEU A 134 3.20 7.13 -2.82
C LEU A 134 1.75 7.49 -3.17
N ILE A 135 1.18 8.54 -2.58
CA ILE A 135 -0.15 9.06 -2.93
C ILE A 135 -0.22 9.43 -4.42
N ASN A 136 0.80 10.13 -4.94
CA ASN A 136 0.82 10.54 -6.35
C ASN A 136 0.85 9.35 -7.30
N ILE A 137 1.70 8.36 -7.03
CA ILE A 137 1.79 7.11 -7.80
C ILE A 137 0.44 6.39 -7.80
N VAL A 138 -0.14 6.16 -6.62
CA VAL A 138 -1.44 5.47 -6.48
C VAL A 138 -2.55 6.26 -7.21
N ARG A 139 -2.57 7.59 -7.09
CA ARG A 139 -3.55 8.42 -7.79
C ARG A 139 -3.47 8.31 -9.31
N LYS A 140 -2.27 8.24 -9.88
CA LYS A 140 -2.07 8.17 -11.33
C LYS A 140 -2.30 6.77 -11.90
N GLN A 141 -1.88 5.75 -11.16
CA GLN A 141 -1.78 4.39 -11.68
C GLN A 141 -2.90 3.47 -11.22
N ILE A 142 -3.66 3.82 -10.18
CA ILE A 142 -4.76 2.99 -9.65
C ILE A 142 -6.12 3.65 -9.85
N PHE A 143 -6.23 4.97 -9.62
CA PHE A 143 -7.46 5.74 -9.82
C PHE A 143 -7.53 6.30 -11.24
#